data_AF-A0AAV0DSI4-F1
#
_entry.id   AF-A0AAV0DSI4-F1
#
_cell.length_a   1.000
_cell.length_b   1.000
_cell.length_c   1.000
_cell.angle_alpha   90.00
_cell.angle_beta   90.00
_cell.angle_gamma   90.00
#
_symmetry.space_group_name_H-M   'P 1'
#
loop_
_entity.id
_entity.type
_entity.pdbx_description
1 polymer ?
#
loop_
_entity_poly.entity_id
_entity_poly.type
_entity_poly.pdbx_seq_one_letter_code
_entity_poly.pdbx_strand_id
1 'polypeptide(L)'
;MDHNIDDALRCVIGDDSRNKLAFFWSQMQCRDSGYGCPGRKAKPVYLKRLKDLWDKKPGCHNRFPWEKGQYSASNTLLIDTEPHVSLLNPVNTAIFPEPFKKPNPEDAYLEVFGGSFQSRY
;
A
#
# COMPACT_ATOMS: atom_id res chain seq x y z
N MET A 1 13.56 -12.27 -2.07
CA MET A 1 14.09 -11.11 -2.84
C MET A 1 13.67 -9.88 -2.03
N ASP A 2 14.28 -9.69 -0.86
CA ASP A 2 13.72 -8.84 0.19
C ASP A 2 14.69 -7.73 0.64
N HIS A 3 15.92 -7.70 0.10
CA HIS A 3 16.92 -6.71 0.50
C HIS A 3 16.56 -5.28 0.05
N ASN A 4 15.87 -5.11 -1.09
CA ASN A 4 15.54 -3.79 -1.62
C ASN A 4 14.46 -3.07 -0.79
N ILE A 5 13.52 -3.82 -0.19
CA ILE A 5 12.44 -3.16 0.57
C ILE A 5 12.94 -2.64 1.92
N ASP A 6 13.89 -3.34 2.55
CA ASP A 6 14.47 -2.90 3.83
C ASP A 6 15.16 -1.55 3.72
N ASP A 7 16.01 -1.38 2.71
CA ASP A 7 16.72 -0.12 2.50
C ASP A 7 15.75 1.01 2.11
N ALA A 8 14.79 0.73 1.23
CA ALA A 8 13.75 1.70 0.88
C ALA A 8 12.92 2.14 2.11
N LEU A 9 12.54 1.20 2.98
CA LEU A 9 11.81 1.50 4.20
C LEU A 9 12.64 2.32 5.19
N ARG A 10 13.92 2.00 5.36
CA ARG A 10 14.84 2.81 6.18
C ARG A 10 14.92 4.24 5.68
N CYS A 11 15.01 4.44 4.35
CA CYS A 11 15.02 5.77 3.77
C CYS A 11 13.71 6.56 3.99
N VAL A 12 12.55 5.91 3.91
CA VAL A 12 11.24 6.61 3.93
C VAL A 12 10.69 6.79 5.35
N ILE A 13 10.81 5.80 6.23
CA ILE A 13 10.17 5.82 7.57
C ILE A 13 11.18 5.67 8.74
N GLY A 14 12.48 5.67 8.44
CA GLY A 14 13.60 5.63 9.39
C GLY A 14 14.03 4.22 9.81
N ASP A 15 15.08 4.14 10.62
CA ASP A 15 15.73 2.87 11.00
C ASP A 15 14.79 1.88 11.71
N ASP A 16 13.82 2.38 12.48
CA ASP A 16 12.81 1.57 13.18
C ASP A 16 11.60 1.16 12.31
N SER A 17 11.73 1.28 10.99
CA SER A 17 10.70 0.97 9.98
C SER A 17 9.96 -0.35 10.23
N ARG A 18 10.70 -1.41 10.54
CA ARG A 18 10.17 -2.77 10.74
C ARG A 18 9.28 -2.91 11.98
N ASN A 19 9.46 -2.07 12.99
CA ASN A 19 8.63 -2.09 14.20
C ASN A 19 7.33 -1.29 14.04
N LYS A 20 7.25 -0.42 13.02
CA LYS A 20 6.09 0.45 12.76
C LYS A 20 5.09 -0.16 11.77
N LEU A 21 5.51 -1.17 11.00
CA LEU A 21 4.68 -1.81 9.97
C LEU A 21 4.27 -3.23 10.37
N ALA A 22 2.96 -3.50 10.32
CA ALA A 22 2.40 -4.80 10.71
C ALA A 22 2.74 -5.94 9.74
N PHE A 23 2.92 -5.65 8.44
CA PHE A 23 3.24 -6.64 7.41
C PHE A 23 3.72 -5.96 6.11
N PHE A 24 4.24 -6.77 5.18
CA PHE A 24 4.54 -6.36 3.81
C PHE A 24 3.60 -7.04 2.80
N TRP A 25 3.20 -6.34 1.75
CA TRP A 25 2.38 -6.87 0.67
C TRP A 25 3.03 -6.52 -0.66
N SER A 26 3.52 -7.55 -1.35
CA SER A 26 4.19 -7.40 -2.64
C SER A 26 3.21 -7.65 -3.79
N GLN A 27 3.69 -7.46 -5.01
CA GLN A 27 2.95 -7.81 -6.23
C GLN A 27 2.50 -9.28 -6.25
N MET A 28 3.28 -10.20 -5.65
CA MET A 28 2.95 -11.63 -5.61
C MET A 28 1.64 -11.95 -4.89
N GLN A 29 1.21 -11.07 -3.98
CA GLN A 29 -0.07 -11.22 -3.28
C GLN A 29 -1.20 -10.47 -3.98
N CYS A 30 -0.92 -9.65 -4.99
CA CYS A 30 -1.96 -8.99 -5.78
C CYS A 30 -2.64 -9.98 -6.73
N ARG A 31 -3.89 -9.69 -7.09
CA ARG A 31 -4.61 -10.47 -8.10
C ARG A 31 -4.28 -9.94 -9.48
N ASP A 32 -3.73 -10.80 -10.34
CA ASP A 32 -3.67 -10.51 -11.77
C ASP A 32 -5.10 -10.42 -12.32
N SER A 33 -5.39 -9.31 -13.01
CA SER A 33 -6.68 -9.11 -13.68
C SER A 33 -6.85 -10.00 -14.92
N GLY A 34 -5.76 -10.53 -15.47
CA GLY A 34 -5.72 -11.19 -16.78
C GLY A 34 -5.67 -10.22 -17.96
N TYR A 35 -5.64 -8.91 -17.69
CA TYR A 35 -5.61 -7.86 -18.71
C TYR A 35 -4.30 -7.06 -18.64
N GLY A 36 -3.88 -6.58 -19.80
CA GLY A 36 -2.75 -5.66 -19.93
C GLY A 36 -3.15 -4.20 -19.81
N CYS A 37 -2.20 -3.35 -19.44
CA CYS A 37 -2.41 -1.91 -19.39
C CYS A 37 -2.79 -1.36 -20.78
N PRO A 38 -3.68 -0.34 -20.85
CA PRO A 38 -3.91 0.41 -22.08
C PRO A 38 -2.60 0.93 -22.66
N GLY A 39 -2.39 0.75 -23.97
CA GLY A 39 -1.15 1.15 -24.67
C GLY A 39 0.07 0.25 -24.42
N ARG A 40 0.05 -0.64 -23.43
CA ARG A 40 1.12 -1.60 -23.14
C ARG A 40 0.53 -2.95 -22.72
N LYS A 41 -0.06 -3.68 -23.67
CA LYS A 41 -0.76 -4.96 -23.41
C LYS A 41 0.11 -6.03 -22.72
N ALA A 42 1.43 -5.96 -22.86
CA ALA A 42 2.36 -6.86 -22.19
C ALA A 42 2.58 -6.54 -20.70
N LYS A 43 2.21 -5.33 -20.24
CA LYS A 43 2.31 -4.95 -18.83
C LYS A 43 1.02 -5.40 -18.12
N PRO A 44 1.07 -6.39 -17.20
CA PRO A 44 -0.12 -6.86 -16.49
C PRO A 44 -0.70 -5.80 -15.57
N VAL A 45 -2.02 -5.83 -15.39
CA VAL A 45 -2.76 -5.01 -14.41
C VAL A 45 -3.05 -5.85 -13.18
N TYR A 46 -2.55 -5.37 -12.03
CA TYR A 46 -2.71 -6.03 -10.73
C TYR A 46 -3.71 -5.31 -9.85
N LEU A 47 -4.52 -6.07 -9.12
CA LEU A 47 -5.59 -5.60 -8.25
C LEU A 47 -5.28 -5.95 -6.80
N LYS A 48 -5.43 -4.98 -5.89
CA LYS A 48 -5.16 -5.11 -4.45
C LYS A 48 -6.45 -5.43 -3.70
N ARG A 49 -6.75 -6.70 -3.50
CA ARG A 49 -8.00 -7.13 -2.86
C ARG A 49 -7.91 -7.10 -1.33
N LEU A 50 -8.53 -6.12 -0.68
CA LEU A 50 -8.54 -6.02 0.78
C LEU A 50 -9.21 -7.23 1.46
N LYS A 51 -10.16 -7.89 0.78
CA LYS A 51 -10.78 -9.12 1.30
C LYS A 51 -9.77 -10.24 1.58
N ASP A 52 -8.65 -10.30 0.85
CA ASP A 52 -7.61 -11.30 1.11
C ASP A 52 -6.88 -11.05 2.45
N LEU A 53 -6.82 -9.78 2.90
CA LEU A 53 -6.32 -9.39 4.23
C LEU A 53 -7.33 -9.73 5.32
N TRP A 54 -8.61 -9.41 5.10
CA TRP A 54 -9.67 -9.62 6.08
C TRP A 54 -9.93 -11.10 6.35
N ASP A 55 -9.92 -11.91 5.30
CA ASP A 55 -10.17 -13.35 5.37
C ASP A 55 -8.91 -14.16 5.77
N LYS A 56 -7.75 -13.50 5.92
CA LYS A 56 -6.43 -14.11 6.16
C LYS A 56 -6.14 -15.25 5.18
N LYS A 57 -6.26 -14.99 3.88
CA LYS A 57 -6.19 -16.04 2.85
C LYS A 57 -4.88 -16.86 2.98
N PRO A 58 -4.95 -18.20 3.04
CA PRO A 58 -3.78 -19.06 3.08
C PRO A 58 -2.88 -18.85 1.85
N GLY A 59 -1.56 -18.86 2.04
CA GLY A 59 -0.59 -18.67 0.96
C GLY A 59 -0.03 -17.25 0.85
N CYS A 60 -0.53 -16.29 1.63
CA CYS A 60 0.28 -15.11 1.94
C CYS A 60 1.39 -15.55 2.90
N HIS A 61 2.65 -15.41 2.49
CA HIS A 61 3.82 -15.79 3.31
C HIS A 61 3.93 -15.05 4.67
N ASN A 62 3.01 -14.12 4.94
CA ASN A 62 2.94 -13.35 6.16
C ASN A 62 1.75 -13.83 7.01
N ARG A 63 2.05 -14.36 8.20
CA ARG A 63 1.04 -14.51 9.25
C ARG A 63 0.65 -13.10 9.68
N PHE A 64 -0.54 -12.64 9.27
CA PHE A 64 -1.03 -11.34 9.70
C PHE A 64 -1.21 -11.29 11.22
N PRO A 65 -0.80 -10.20 11.89
CA PRO A 65 -0.84 -10.08 13.35
C PRO A 65 -2.25 -9.81 13.93
N TRP A 66 -3.27 -9.72 13.08
CA TRP A 66 -4.66 -9.52 13.49
C TRP A 66 -5.49 -10.78 13.34
N GLU A 67 -6.63 -10.83 14.02
CA GLU A 67 -7.60 -11.92 13.91
C GLU A 67 -8.56 -11.77 12.73
N LYS A 68 -9.08 -12.90 12.23
CA LYS A 68 -10.09 -12.87 11.16
C LYS A 68 -11.30 -12.10 11.65
N GLY A 69 -11.76 -11.12 10.85
CA GLY A 69 -12.88 -10.24 11.21
C GLY A 69 -12.50 -9.00 12.04
N GLN A 70 -11.26 -8.86 12.49
CA GLN A 70 -10.78 -7.64 13.14
C GLN A 70 -10.79 -6.44 12.17
N TYR A 71 -10.54 -6.70 10.89
CA TYR A 71 -10.63 -5.73 9.81
C TYR A 71 -11.70 -6.12 8.79
N SER A 72 -12.32 -5.11 8.21
CA SER A 72 -13.38 -5.19 7.22
C SER A 72 -13.44 -3.90 6.39
N ALA A 73 -14.42 -3.80 5.49
CA ALA A 73 -14.65 -2.59 4.70
C ALA A 73 -14.93 -1.34 5.55
N SER A 74 -15.49 -1.48 6.76
CA SER A 74 -15.88 -0.33 7.59
C SER A 74 -14.70 0.30 8.35
N ASN A 75 -13.55 -0.37 8.43
CA ASN A 75 -12.39 0.07 9.20
C ASN A 75 -11.05 -0.15 8.48
N THR A 76 -11.08 -0.33 7.15
CA THR A 76 -9.88 -0.46 6.32
C THR A 76 -9.93 0.55 5.19
N LEU A 77 -8.84 1.30 5.01
CA LEU A 77 -8.68 2.26 3.92
C LEU A 77 -7.43 1.92 3.10
N LEU A 78 -7.57 1.82 1.78
CA LEU A 78 -6.47 1.72 0.83
C LEU A 78 -6.08 3.12 0.34
N ILE A 79 -4.81 3.47 0.47
CA ILE A 79 -4.25 4.69 -0.13
C ILE A 79 -3.34 4.24 -1.27
N ASP A 80 -3.67 4.67 -2.48
CA ASP A 80 -2.91 4.34 -3.68
C ASP A 80 -3.04 5.48 -4.69
N THR A 81 -2.06 5.69 -5.57
CA THR A 81 -2.16 6.74 -6.58
C THR A 81 -2.95 6.30 -7.81
N GLU A 82 -3.23 4.99 -7.95
CA GLU A 82 -3.87 4.42 -9.13
C GLU A 82 -5.29 3.88 -8.82
N PRO A 83 -6.38 4.52 -9.27
CA PRO A 83 -7.75 4.10 -8.98
C PRO A 83 -8.07 2.63 -9.29
N HIS A 84 -7.50 2.12 -10.39
CA HIS A 84 -7.80 0.79 -10.89
C HIS A 84 -7.39 -0.34 -9.93
N VAL A 85 -6.42 -0.11 -9.04
CA VAL A 85 -5.95 -1.15 -8.11
C VAL A 85 -7.03 -1.59 -7.12
N SER A 86 -8.05 -0.75 -6.93
CA SER A 86 -9.14 -0.94 -5.97
C SER A 86 -10.42 -1.54 -6.55
N LEU A 87 -10.45 -1.87 -7.86
CA LEU A 87 -11.68 -2.25 -8.58
C LEU A 87 -12.47 -3.43 -7.97
N LEU A 88 -11.83 -4.27 -7.16
CA LEU A 88 -12.46 -5.40 -6.47
C LEU A 88 -12.79 -5.14 -5.00
N ASN A 89 -12.56 -3.92 -4.52
CA ASN A 89 -12.82 -3.52 -3.16
C ASN A 89 -14.20 -2.81 -3.09
N PRO A 90 -14.89 -2.88 -1.93
CA PRO A 90 -16.14 -2.15 -1.74
C PRO A 90 -15.98 -0.65 -1.94
N VAL A 91 -17.08 0.03 -2.29
CA VAL A 91 -17.11 1.49 -2.38
C VAL A 91 -16.65 2.13 -1.07
N ASN A 92 -16.05 3.33 -1.15
CA ASN A 92 -15.56 4.09 0.00
C ASN A 92 -14.46 3.39 0.84
N THR A 93 -13.72 2.44 0.26
CA THR A 93 -12.57 1.79 0.92
C THR A 93 -11.21 2.21 0.37
N ALA A 94 -11.18 3.19 -0.54
CA ALA A 94 -9.94 3.67 -1.13
C ALA A 94 -9.99 5.18 -1.42
N ILE A 95 -8.82 5.82 -1.31
CA ILE A 95 -8.59 7.21 -1.74
C ILE A 95 -7.38 7.26 -2.68
N PHE A 96 -7.41 8.22 -3.62
CA PHE A 96 -6.43 8.33 -4.69
C PHE A 96 -5.76 9.71 -4.73
N PRO A 97 -4.76 9.95 -3.87
CA PRO A 97 -3.98 11.18 -3.94
C PRO A 97 -3.16 11.26 -5.23
N GLU A 98 -2.77 12.48 -5.61
CA GLU A 98 -1.84 12.69 -6.70
C GLU A 98 -0.48 12.02 -6.41
N PRO A 99 0.16 11.40 -7.42
CA PRO A 99 1.49 10.85 -7.24
C PRO A 99 2.51 11.91 -6.83
N PHE A 100 3.38 11.57 -5.89
CA PHE A 100 4.58 12.36 -5.59
C PHE A 100 5.52 12.35 -6.82
N LYS A 101 5.71 13.51 -7.45
CA LYS A 101 6.46 13.61 -8.73
C LYS A 101 7.90 14.08 -8.54
N LYS A 102 8.16 14.97 -7.58
CA LYS A 102 9.49 15.53 -7.25
C LYS A 102 9.47 16.06 -5.81
N PRO A 103 10.63 16.19 -5.14
CA PRO A 103 10.75 16.96 -3.91
C PRO A 103 10.17 18.35 -4.14
N ASN A 104 9.01 18.59 -3.55
CA ASN A 104 8.35 19.87 -3.50
C ASN A 104 8.34 20.27 -2.01
N PRO A 105 9.09 21.29 -1.60
CA PRO A 105 9.14 21.71 -0.20
C PRO A 105 7.79 22.22 0.33
N GLU A 106 6.85 22.53 -0.56
CA GLU A 106 5.48 22.95 -0.23
C GLU A 106 4.48 21.77 -0.21
N ASP A 107 4.93 20.53 -0.43
CA ASP A 107 4.05 19.36 -0.37
C ASP A 107 3.74 18.99 1.09
N ALA A 108 2.63 19.54 1.57
CA ALA A 108 2.08 19.28 2.90
C ALA A 108 0.97 18.20 2.90
N TYR A 109 0.79 17.43 1.81
CA TYR A 109 -0.38 16.56 1.66
C TYR A 109 -0.51 15.48 2.76
N LEU A 110 0.64 14.94 3.21
CA LEU A 110 0.72 13.97 4.30
C LEU A 110 1.23 14.57 5.61
N GLU A 111 1.38 15.90 5.70
CA GLU A 111 1.80 16.54 6.93
C GLU A 111 0.73 16.42 8.02
N VAL A 112 1.17 16.16 9.24
CA VAL A 112 0.31 16.19 10.42
C VAL A 112 0.29 17.64 10.91
N PHE A 113 -0.88 18.28 10.92
CA PHE A 113 -1.05 19.57 11.60
C PHE A 113 -0.61 19.43 13.07
N GLY A 114 0.53 20.05 13.42
CA GLY A 114 1.08 20.09 14.78
C GLY A 114 2.27 19.15 15.07
N GLY A 115 2.76 18.37 14.10
CA GLY A 115 3.97 17.57 14.26
C GLY A 115 5.14 18.17 13.47
N SER A 116 6.20 18.61 14.14
CA SER A 116 7.41 19.08 13.45
C SER A 116 8.11 17.91 12.74
N PHE A 117 7.91 17.79 11.43
CA PHE A 117 8.78 16.98 10.59
C PHE A 117 10.06 17.80 10.33
N GLN A 118 11.09 17.61 11.16
CA GLN A 118 12.40 18.16 10.82
C GLN A 118 13.01 17.28 9.73
N SER A 119 12.89 17.74 8.49
CA SER A 119 13.67 17.24 7.37
C SER A 119 15.16 17.42 7.69
N ARG A 120 15.85 16.33 8.04
CA ARG A 120 17.31 16.30 8.04
C ARG A 120 17.78 16.00 6.63
N TYR A 121 17.92 17.06 5.85
CA TYR A 121 18.92 17.10 4.78
C TYR A 121 20.14 17.88 5.31
#